data_AF-A0A661WE76-F1
#
_entry.id   AF-A0A661WE76-F1
#
_cell.length_a   1.000
_cell.length_b   1.000
_cell.length_c   1.000
_cell.angle_alpha   90.00
_cell.angle_beta   90.00
_cell.angle_gamma   90.00
#
_symmetry.space_group_name_H-M   'P 1'
#
loop_
_entity.id
_entity.type
_entity.pdbx_description
1 polymer ?
#
loop_
_entity_poly.entity_id
_entity_poly.type
_entity_poly.pdbx_seq_one_letter_code
_entity_poly.pdbx_strand_id
1 'polypeptide(L)'
;MYVVAQGEIIRRVQMTNEASYQDALDKLNGALYRYKADPAFEQHSSDRDQVLDRYGKVFSRENLPDLIEEDFRSFLLIENNHHWEGIHRHGSKLCADMDYLQQELSSFIYGDNPIADRFDQALAKLRGFGKATATPILLVARPDDYGIWNSVSEEFLKRLGVWPNFQRGAKPGEKYAQINQVLTRLRDDLEIDFWTLDNLWWWLDENEPEKAEKYTSLSMGDNQSFGIERHLHDFLRDNWDKTELGQEWVLYSEPEDQEAGYEYPTGVGRIDLLARHRERPEWLIIELKRNQSTDETVGQVLRYIGWIKRNLAQKDEKVKGLIIAHDPTDALLYALDAIAELDVELQRYEVEFKLNTVALDMD
;
A
#
# COMPACT_ATOMS: atom_id res chain seq x y z
N MET A 1 -46.00 -20.02 3.25
CA MET A 1 -45.39 -19.74 1.94
C MET A 1 -44.68 -18.38 2.01
N TYR A 2 -43.69 -18.25 2.90
CA TYR A 2 -43.01 -16.98 3.23
C TYR A 2 -41.59 -17.30 3.74
N VAL A 3 -40.81 -18.08 2.96
CA VAL A 3 -39.42 -18.41 3.31
C VAL A 3 -38.47 -18.28 2.10
N VAL A 4 -38.95 -17.91 0.91
CA VAL A 4 -38.11 -17.92 -0.31
C VAL A 4 -37.68 -16.53 -0.79
N ALA A 5 -38.28 -15.45 -0.27
CA ALA A 5 -38.09 -14.11 -0.84
C ALA A 5 -36.93 -13.27 -0.27
N GLN A 6 -36.18 -13.75 0.74
CA GLN A 6 -35.04 -13.00 1.30
C GLN A 6 -33.66 -13.48 0.80
N GLY A 7 -33.60 -14.58 0.04
CA GLY A 7 -32.35 -15.13 -0.50
C GLY A 7 -31.84 -14.50 -1.80
N GLU A 8 -32.67 -13.73 -2.51
CA GLU A 8 -32.33 -13.21 -3.85
C GLU A 8 -31.90 -11.73 -3.89
N ILE A 9 -32.02 -10.99 -2.78
CA ILE A 9 -31.80 -9.53 -2.77
C ILE A 9 -30.38 -9.13 -2.33
N ILE A 10 -29.55 -10.06 -1.82
CA ILE A 10 -28.17 -9.78 -1.37
C ILE A 10 -27.08 -10.12 -2.42
N ARG A 11 -27.43 -10.68 -3.58
CA ARG A 11 -26.46 -11.09 -4.63
C ARG A 11 -26.32 -10.15 -5.83
N ARG A 12 -26.37 -8.84 -5.62
CA ARG A 12 -25.93 -7.86 -6.62
C ARG A 12 -25.14 -6.72 -5.97
N VAL A 13 -24.12 -7.06 -5.19
CA VAL A 13 -22.89 -6.26 -5.25
C VAL A 13 -22.39 -6.40 -6.69
N GLN A 14 -21.97 -5.30 -7.33
CA GLN A 14 -21.37 -5.35 -8.67
C GLN A 14 -20.08 -6.18 -8.60
N MET A 15 -20.22 -7.51 -8.63
CA MET A 15 -19.10 -8.44 -8.70
C MET A 15 -18.30 -8.07 -9.93
N THR A 16 -16.99 -8.07 -9.77
CA THR A 16 -16.06 -8.00 -10.89
C THR A 16 -16.46 -9.01 -11.94
N ASN A 17 -16.30 -8.63 -13.21
CA ASN A 17 -16.71 -9.46 -14.35
C ASN A 17 -16.25 -10.90 -14.13
N GLU A 18 -17.17 -11.87 -14.14
CA GLU A 18 -16.88 -13.27 -13.79
C GLU A 18 -15.75 -13.85 -14.67
N ALA A 19 -15.64 -13.42 -15.92
CA ALA A 19 -14.53 -13.79 -16.79
C ALA A 19 -13.18 -13.23 -16.30
N SER A 20 -13.15 -11.98 -15.83
CA SER A 20 -11.95 -11.36 -15.24
C SER A 20 -11.58 -12.04 -13.92
N TYR A 21 -12.57 -12.44 -13.12
CA TYR A 21 -12.34 -13.21 -11.91
C TYR A 21 -11.70 -14.57 -12.21
N GLN A 22 -12.24 -15.32 -13.17
CA GLN A 22 -11.68 -16.62 -13.53
C GLN A 22 -10.23 -16.52 -14.06
N ASP A 23 -9.94 -15.51 -14.91
CA ASP A 23 -8.58 -15.26 -15.38
C ASP A 23 -7.62 -14.91 -14.22
N ALA A 24 -8.07 -14.11 -13.25
CA ALA A 24 -7.30 -13.83 -12.05
C ALA A 24 -7.05 -15.08 -11.21
N LEU A 25 -8.07 -15.93 -11.02
CA LEU A 25 -7.96 -17.17 -10.27
C LEU A 25 -6.99 -18.16 -10.93
N ASP A 26 -7.02 -18.29 -12.26
CA ASP A 26 -6.10 -19.15 -13.01
C ASP A 26 -4.64 -18.69 -12.86
N LYS A 27 -4.41 -17.37 -12.96
CA LYS A 27 -3.09 -16.76 -12.72
C LYS A 27 -2.61 -17.00 -11.29
N LEU A 28 -3.50 -16.82 -10.31
CA LEU A 28 -3.17 -17.00 -8.91
C LEU A 28 -2.91 -18.46 -8.55
N ASN A 29 -3.63 -19.41 -9.12
CA ASN A 29 -3.33 -20.83 -8.96
C ASN A 29 -1.94 -21.18 -9.49
N GLY A 30 -1.58 -20.65 -10.66
CA GLY A 30 -0.23 -20.82 -11.21
C GLY A 30 0.86 -20.20 -10.33
N ALA A 31 0.61 -19.02 -9.78
CA ALA A 31 1.52 -18.35 -8.84
C ALA A 31 1.64 -19.10 -7.51
N LEU A 32 0.52 -19.51 -6.93
CA LEU A 32 0.45 -20.26 -5.69
C LEU A 32 1.19 -21.60 -5.80
N TYR A 33 1.11 -22.29 -6.94
CA TYR A 33 1.88 -23.51 -7.18
C TYR A 33 3.39 -23.26 -7.08
N ARG A 34 3.88 -22.16 -7.67
CA ARG A 34 5.30 -21.78 -7.61
C ARG A 34 5.68 -21.32 -6.20
N TYR A 35 4.84 -20.51 -5.57
CA TYR A 35 5.05 -20.03 -4.21
C TYR A 35 5.14 -21.20 -3.21
N LYS A 36 4.26 -22.20 -3.29
CA LYS A 36 4.32 -23.41 -2.44
C LYS A 36 5.59 -24.25 -2.62
N ALA A 37 6.29 -24.08 -3.75
CA ALA A 37 7.57 -24.74 -4.01
C ALA A 37 8.78 -23.87 -3.63
N ASP A 38 8.56 -22.61 -3.27
CA ASP A 38 9.57 -21.67 -2.82
C ASP A 38 9.92 -21.96 -1.34
N PRO A 39 11.21 -22.02 -0.95
CA PRO A 39 11.61 -22.19 0.44
C PRO A 39 11.01 -21.15 1.40
N ALA A 40 10.66 -19.95 0.91
CA ALA A 40 10.02 -18.91 1.71
C ALA A 40 8.65 -19.34 2.26
N PHE A 41 7.93 -20.25 1.58
CA PHE A 41 6.59 -20.68 1.99
C PHE A 41 6.55 -21.33 3.38
N GLU A 42 7.53 -22.18 3.69
CA GLU A 42 7.63 -22.83 5.00
C GLU A 42 7.90 -21.80 6.11
N GLN A 43 8.78 -20.84 5.85
CA GLN A 43 9.07 -19.76 6.79
C GLN A 43 7.83 -18.90 7.04
N HIS A 44 7.16 -18.43 5.98
CA HIS A 44 5.94 -17.62 6.11
C HIS A 44 4.81 -18.35 6.85
N SER A 45 4.72 -19.68 6.70
CA SER A 45 3.77 -20.51 7.45
C SER A 45 4.13 -20.61 8.94
N SER A 46 5.42 -20.75 9.27
CA SER A 46 5.89 -20.72 10.66
C SER A 46 5.66 -19.35 11.31
N ASP A 47 5.94 -18.27 10.59
CA ASP A 47 5.74 -16.90 11.04
C ASP A 47 4.26 -16.62 11.32
N ARG A 48 3.36 -17.08 10.43
CA ARG A 48 1.90 -17.05 10.66
C ARG A 48 1.55 -17.67 12.00
N ASP A 49 1.98 -18.91 12.24
CA ASP A 49 1.58 -19.68 13.41
C ASP A 49 2.09 -19.02 14.70
N GLN A 50 3.32 -18.49 14.67
CA GLN A 50 3.90 -17.74 15.78
C GLN A 50 3.12 -16.45 16.07
N VAL A 51 2.78 -15.68 15.03
CA VAL A 51 2.06 -14.41 15.17
C VAL A 51 0.64 -14.64 15.64
N LEU A 52 -0.07 -15.61 15.08
CA LEU A 52 -1.45 -15.93 15.49
C LEU A 52 -1.49 -16.51 16.92
N ASP A 53 -0.53 -17.35 17.34
CA ASP A 53 -0.49 -17.86 18.71
C ASP A 53 -0.27 -16.76 19.76
N ARG A 54 0.57 -15.76 19.44
CA ARG A 54 0.84 -14.63 20.33
C ARG A 54 -0.24 -13.56 20.23
N TYR A 55 -0.36 -12.94 19.06
CA TYR A 55 -1.18 -11.74 18.89
C TYR A 55 -2.66 -12.05 18.72
N GLY A 56 -3.02 -13.27 18.29
CA GLY A 56 -4.42 -13.72 18.38
C GLY A 56 -4.92 -13.78 19.81
N LYS A 57 -4.05 -14.09 20.79
CA LYS A 57 -4.38 -13.99 22.22
C LYS A 57 -4.40 -12.54 22.70
N VAL A 58 -3.40 -11.73 22.33
CA VAL A 58 -3.33 -10.31 22.73
C VAL A 58 -4.57 -9.53 22.30
N PHE A 59 -5.01 -9.72 21.06
CA PHE A 59 -6.19 -9.04 20.51
C PHE A 59 -7.49 -9.83 20.71
N SER A 60 -7.49 -10.89 21.54
CA SER A 60 -8.69 -11.69 21.80
C SER A 60 -9.75 -10.88 22.56
N ARG A 61 -11.01 -11.26 22.44
CA ARG A 61 -12.12 -10.57 23.12
C ARG A 61 -11.94 -10.52 24.64
N GLU A 62 -11.31 -11.55 25.21
CA GLU A 62 -11.05 -11.66 26.64
C GLU A 62 -9.90 -10.77 27.12
N ASN A 63 -8.82 -10.65 26.34
CA ASN A 63 -7.60 -9.97 26.76
C ASN A 63 -7.52 -8.51 26.29
N LEU A 64 -8.31 -8.12 25.30
CA LEU A 64 -8.28 -6.76 24.75
C LEU A 64 -8.58 -5.65 25.78
N PRO A 65 -9.47 -5.83 26.78
CA PRO A 65 -9.61 -4.87 27.88
C PRO A 65 -8.36 -4.67 28.75
N ASP A 66 -7.44 -5.64 28.73
CA ASP A 66 -6.19 -5.62 29.49
C ASP A 66 -4.96 -5.34 28.59
N LEU A 67 -5.18 -4.95 27.32
CA LEU A 67 -4.11 -4.68 26.36
C LEU A 67 -3.18 -3.57 26.87
N ILE A 68 -1.90 -3.89 27.06
CA ILE A 68 -0.89 -2.92 27.45
C ILE A 68 -0.18 -2.31 26.24
N GLU A 69 0.40 -1.12 26.43
CA GLU A 69 1.12 -0.39 25.39
C GLU A 69 2.30 -1.20 24.81
N GLU A 70 3.01 -1.95 25.65
CA GLU A 70 4.14 -2.78 25.22
C GLU A 70 3.72 -3.85 24.22
N ASP A 71 2.64 -4.59 24.49
CA ASP A 71 2.13 -5.63 23.59
C ASP A 71 1.62 -5.05 22.28
N PHE A 72 0.89 -3.93 22.35
CA PHE A 72 0.42 -3.24 21.14
C PHE A 72 1.58 -2.75 20.28
N ARG A 73 2.58 -2.08 20.87
CA ARG A 73 3.76 -1.61 20.13
C ARG A 73 4.60 -2.75 19.61
N SER A 74 4.72 -3.84 20.38
CA SER A 74 5.40 -5.06 19.96
C SER A 74 4.78 -5.59 18.66
N PHE A 75 3.45 -5.62 18.54
CA PHE A 75 2.77 -6.03 17.31
C PHE A 75 3.12 -5.15 16.11
N LEU A 76 3.31 -3.84 16.30
CA LEU A 76 3.56 -2.93 15.17
C LEU A 76 4.96 -3.08 14.55
N LEU A 77 5.87 -3.81 15.20
CA LEU A 77 7.25 -4.00 14.76
C LEU A 77 7.37 -5.21 13.84
N ILE A 78 8.04 -5.04 12.69
CA ILE A 78 8.19 -6.09 11.67
C ILE A 78 8.93 -7.30 12.21
N GLU A 79 9.85 -7.09 13.16
CA GLU A 79 10.60 -8.14 13.83
C GLU A 79 9.71 -9.08 14.66
N ASN A 80 8.49 -8.65 14.98
CA ASN A 80 7.55 -9.40 15.80
C ASN A 80 6.29 -9.82 15.05
N ASN A 81 5.80 -9.02 14.10
CA ASN A 81 4.64 -9.39 13.27
C ASN A 81 5.03 -10.15 12.00
N HIS A 82 6.32 -10.18 11.66
CA HIS A 82 6.90 -10.94 10.56
C HIS A 82 6.35 -10.64 9.15
N HIS A 83 5.49 -9.63 8.98
CA HIS A 83 4.79 -9.42 7.71
C HIS A 83 4.54 -7.96 7.32
N TRP A 84 4.15 -7.09 8.25
CA TRP A 84 3.72 -5.73 7.96
C TRP A 84 4.75 -4.70 8.44
N GLU A 85 5.54 -4.19 7.49
CA GLU A 85 6.59 -3.20 7.74
C GLU A 85 6.01 -1.77 7.86
N GLY A 86 6.67 -0.92 8.65
CA GLY A 86 6.37 0.52 8.70
C GLY A 86 5.11 0.92 9.50
N ILE A 87 4.29 -0.02 9.96
CA ILE A 87 3.06 0.29 10.73
C ILE A 87 3.33 0.85 12.13
N HIS A 88 4.55 0.69 12.66
CA HIS A 88 4.99 1.26 13.95
C HIS A 88 5.02 2.80 13.96
N ARG A 89 5.09 3.46 12.80
CA ARG A 89 5.19 4.92 12.69
C ARG A 89 4.05 5.66 13.39
N HIS A 90 2.88 5.03 13.50
CA HIS A 90 1.71 5.62 14.16
C HIS A 90 1.52 5.18 15.62
N GLY A 91 2.37 4.26 16.12
CA GLY A 91 2.24 3.69 17.46
C GLY A 91 2.19 4.75 18.58
N SER A 92 3.01 5.80 18.48
CA SER A 92 3.00 6.87 19.49
C SER A 92 1.72 7.71 19.51
N LYS A 93 1.01 7.84 18.39
CA LYS A 93 -0.28 8.54 18.34
C LYS A 93 -1.41 7.63 18.82
N LEU A 94 -1.35 6.35 18.47
CA LEU A 94 -2.37 5.35 18.83
C LEU A 94 -2.34 5.02 20.33
N CYS A 95 -1.16 4.86 20.92
CA CYS A 95 -0.99 4.53 22.34
C CYS A 95 -1.08 5.75 23.28
N ALA A 96 -1.49 6.93 22.79
CA ALA A 96 -1.54 8.13 23.61
C ALA A 96 -2.59 8.02 24.74
N ASP A 97 -3.62 7.21 24.54
CA ASP A 97 -4.67 6.89 25.51
C ASP A 97 -5.04 5.42 25.36
N MET A 98 -4.48 4.57 26.24
CA MET A 98 -4.66 3.11 26.15
C MET A 98 -6.09 2.67 26.47
N ASP A 99 -6.74 3.29 27.46
CA ASP A 99 -8.13 2.97 27.83
C ASP A 99 -9.06 3.25 26.62
N TYR A 100 -8.85 4.39 25.96
CA TYR A 100 -9.58 4.72 24.74
C TYR A 100 -9.26 3.77 23.59
N LEU A 101 -7.98 3.44 23.37
CA LEU A 101 -7.56 2.50 22.34
C LEU A 101 -8.19 1.11 22.54
N GLN A 102 -8.19 0.58 23.76
CA GLN A 102 -8.81 -0.69 24.12
C GLN A 102 -10.32 -0.70 23.81
N GLN A 103 -11.03 0.37 24.20
CA GLN A 103 -12.47 0.50 23.97
C GLN A 103 -12.81 0.52 22.47
N GLU A 104 -12.05 1.31 21.70
CA GLU A 104 -12.29 1.46 20.28
C GLU A 104 -11.85 0.22 19.48
N LEU A 105 -10.74 -0.44 19.84
CA LEU A 105 -10.37 -1.74 19.26
C LEU A 105 -11.41 -2.82 19.58
N SER A 106 -11.97 -2.85 20.78
CA SER A 106 -13.02 -3.82 21.16
C SER A 106 -14.26 -3.64 20.30
N SER A 107 -14.68 -2.39 20.10
CA SER A 107 -15.80 -2.04 19.22
C SER A 107 -15.48 -2.34 17.75
N PHE A 108 -14.25 -2.07 17.33
CA PHE A 108 -13.78 -2.30 15.96
C PHE A 108 -13.70 -3.77 15.60
N ILE A 109 -13.15 -4.63 16.47
CA ILE A 109 -12.90 -6.06 16.17
C ILE A 109 -14.16 -6.89 16.44
N TYR A 110 -14.83 -6.66 17.57
CA TYR A 110 -15.89 -7.53 18.11
C TYR A 110 -17.25 -6.86 18.26
N GLY A 111 -17.44 -5.64 17.73
CA GLY A 111 -18.74 -4.99 17.75
C GLY A 111 -19.77 -5.69 16.86
N ASP A 112 -21.05 -5.61 17.23
CA ASP A 112 -22.14 -6.28 16.53
C ASP A 112 -22.55 -5.59 15.22
N ASN A 113 -22.10 -4.34 15.01
CA ASN A 113 -22.37 -3.59 13.79
C ASN A 113 -21.63 -4.22 12.59
N PRO A 114 -22.14 -4.04 11.36
CA PRO A 114 -21.43 -4.43 10.14
C PRO A 114 -19.98 -3.90 10.12
N ILE A 115 -19.07 -4.67 9.52
CA ILE A 115 -17.65 -4.29 9.45
C ILE A 115 -17.44 -2.91 8.80
N ALA A 116 -18.29 -2.53 7.84
CA ALA A 116 -18.23 -1.21 7.23
C ALA A 116 -18.38 -0.08 8.25
N ASP A 117 -19.41 -0.15 9.11
CA ASP A 117 -19.66 0.88 10.12
C ASP A 117 -18.57 0.90 11.19
N ARG A 118 -18.08 -0.28 11.59
CA ARG A 118 -16.99 -0.41 12.57
C ARG A 118 -15.69 0.18 12.04
N PHE A 119 -15.37 -0.06 10.78
CA PHE A 119 -14.16 0.44 10.13
C PHE A 119 -14.18 1.96 10.02
N ASP A 120 -15.28 2.55 9.55
CA ASP A 120 -15.45 4.01 9.48
C ASP A 120 -15.35 4.66 10.87
N GLN A 121 -15.97 4.06 11.89
CA GLN A 121 -15.88 4.55 13.26
C GLN A 121 -14.44 4.50 13.79
N ALA A 122 -13.72 3.41 13.56
CA ALA A 122 -12.34 3.25 13.99
C ALA A 122 -11.43 4.31 13.35
N LEU A 123 -11.51 4.52 12.04
CA LEU A 123 -10.72 5.55 11.34
C LEU A 123 -11.04 6.97 11.82
N ALA A 124 -12.31 7.26 12.11
CA ALA A 124 -12.71 8.58 12.59
C ALA A 124 -12.21 8.88 14.01
N LYS A 125 -12.07 7.84 14.84
CA LYS A 125 -11.78 7.96 16.27
C LYS A 125 -10.31 7.75 16.63
N LEU A 126 -9.60 6.86 15.92
CA LEU A 126 -8.22 6.50 16.21
C LEU A 126 -7.27 7.26 15.27
N ARG A 127 -6.57 8.25 15.80
CA ARG A 127 -5.64 9.07 15.00
C ARG A 127 -4.40 8.27 14.60
N GLY A 128 -4.12 8.21 13.31
CA GLY A 128 -3.04 7.39 12.76
C GLY A 128 -3.45 5.92 12.54
N PHE A 129 -4.73 5.60 12.68
CA PHE A 129 -5.29 4.32 12.29
C PHE A 129 -5.70 4.40 10.83
N GLY A 130 -5.12 3.55 9.99
CA GLY A 130 -5.41 3.45 8.55
C GLY A 130 -5.54 1.99 8.11
N LYS A 131 -5.90 1.74 6.85
CA LYS A 131 -6.12 0.38 6.30
C LYS A 131 -4.96 -0.57 6.60
N ALA A 132 -3.73 -0.09 6.42
CA ALA A 132 -2.50 -0.87 6.61
C ALA A 132 -2.22 -1.26 8.08
N THR A 133 -2.85 -0.62 9.07
CA THR A 133 -2.77 -1.02 10.49
C THR A 133 -4.03 -1.74 10.94
N ALA A 134 -5.19 -1.29 10.48
CA ALA A 134 -6.49 -1.79 10.88
C ALA A 134 -6.71 -3.25 10.43
N THR A 135 -6.39 -3.59 9.17
CA THR A 135 -6.65 -4.93 8.67
C THR A 135 -5.70 -6.00 9.19
N PRO A 136 -4.40 -5.74 9.45
CA PRO A 136 -3.57 -6.67 10.22
C PRO A 136 -4.13 -7.05 11.58
N ILE A 137 -4.62 -6.06 12.34
CA ILE A 137 -5.23 -6.31 13.66
C ILE A 137 -6.49 -7.18 13.51
N LEU A 138 -7.33 -6.89 12.50
CA LEU A 138 -8.49 -7.74 12.19
C LEU A 138 -8.08 -9.18 11.84
N LEU A 139 -7.05 -9.35 10.99
CA LEU A 139 -6.57 -10.66 10.59
C LEU A 139 -6.10 -11.47 11.80
N VAL A 140 -5.23 -10.90 12.65
CA VAL A 140 -4.70 -11.68 13.79
C VAL A 140 -5.77 -11.99 14.84
N ALA A 141 -6.74 -11.11 15.03
CA ALA A 141 -7.82 -11.30 16.00
C ALA A 141 -8.97 -12.20 15.48
N ARG A 142 -9.16 -12.25 14.16
CA ARG A 142 -10.26 -12.95 13.46
C ARG A 142 -9.75 -13.52 12.12
N PRO A 143 -8.84 -14.50 12.14
CA PRO A 143 -8.13 -14.97 10.95
C PRO A 143 -9.00 -15.63 9.87
N ASP A 144 -10.22 -16.03 10.23
CA ASP A 144 -11.18 -16.65 9.31
C ASP A 144 -12.17 -15.65 8.69
N ASP A 145 -12.17 -14.38 9.11
CA ASP A 145 -13.18 -13.41 8.68
C ASP A 145 -12.64 -12.29 7.80
N TYR A 146 -11.39 -11.89 8.02
CA TYR A 146 -10.86 -10.62 7.52
C TYR A 146 -9.51 -10.78 6.82
N GLY A 147 -9.50 -10.46 5.52
CA GLY A 147 -8.28 -10.33 4.72
C GLY A 147 -7.66 -8.94 4.83
N ILE A 148 -6.42 -8.84 4.36
CA ILE A 148 -5.61 -7.63 4.41
C ILE A 148 -5.95 -6.67 3.27
N TRP A 149 -6.12 -5.39 3.61
CA TRP A 149 -6.18 -4.29 2.67
C TRP A 149 -5.02 -3.32 2.94
N ASN A 150 -3.98 -3.43 2.13
CA ASN A 150 -2.80 -2.58 2.08
C ASN A 150 -2.51 -2.20 0.62
N SER A 151 -1.45 -1.42 0.37
CA SER A 151 -1.11 -1.00 -0.99
C SER A 151 -0.77 -2.16 -1.93
N VAL A 152 -0.14 -3.22 -1.41
CA VAL A 152 0.27 -4.39 -2.20
C VAL A 152 -0.94 -5.20 -2.66
N SER A 153 -1.80 -5.62 -1.73
CA SER A 153 -3.06 -6.31 -2.05
C SER A 153 -3.94 -5.48 -2.99
N GLU A 154 -4.04 -4.17 -2.77
CA GLU A 154 -4.78 -3.26 -3.65
C GLU A 154 -4.23 -3.22 -5.07
N GLU A 155 -2.91 -3.10 -5.21
CA GLU A 155 -2.22 -3.16 -6.50
C GLU A 155 -2.52 -4.46 -7.25
N PHE A 156 -2.34 -5.62 -6.61
CA PHE A 156 -2.56 -6.90 -7.28
C PHE A 156 -4.02 -7.13 -7.64
N LEU A 157 -4.96 -6.76 -6.77
CA LEU A 157 -6.38 -6.82 -7.10
C LEU A 157 -6.71 -5.92 -8.32
N LYS A 158 -6.11 -4.73 -8.42
CA LYS A 158 -6.28 -3.84 -9.59
C LYS A 158 -5.63 -4.43 -10.86
N ARG A 159 -4.39 -4.91 -10.77
CA ARG A 159 -3.65 -5.53 -11.89
C ARG A 159 -4.36 -6.77 -12.43
N LEU A 160 -4.92 -7.60 -11.54
CA LEU A 160 -5.69 -8.80 -11.88
C LEU A 160 -7.12 -8.48 -12.36
N GLY A 161 -7.56 -7.21 -12.29
CA GLY A 161 -8.89 -6.81 -12.71
C GLY A 161 -10.02 -7.33 -11.81
N VAL A 162 -9.70 -7.70 -10.56
CA VAL A 162 -10.66 -8.17 -9.55
C VAL A 162 -10.97 -7.11 -8.49
N TRP A 163 -10.31 -5.95 -8.53
CA TRP A 163 -10.62 -4.80 -7.67
C TRP A 163 -12.10 -4.39 -7.78
N PRO A 164 -12.83 -4.23 -6.66
CA PRO A 164 -14.24 -3.86 -6.69
C PRO A 164 -14.49 -2.49 -7.33
N ASN A 165 -15.64 -2.35 -7.97
CA ASN A 165 -16.12 -1.04 -8.43
C ASN A 165 -16.89 -0.36 -7.31
N PHE A 166 -16.34 0.72 -6.77
CA PHE A 166 -17.00 1.48 -5.72
C PHE A 166 -17.94 2.53 -6.31
N GLN A 167 -19.05 2.77 -5.61
CA GLN A 167 -19.87 3.94 -5.89
C GLN A 167 -19.09 5.22 -5.59
N ARG A 168 -19.36 6.28 -6.35
CA ARG A 168 -18.72 7.58 -6.11
C ARG A 168 -19.05 8.06 -4.69
N GLY A 169 -18.01 8.34 -3.91
CA GLY A 169 -18.14 8.77 -2.51
C GLY A 169 -18.36 7.63 -1.52
N ALA A 170 -18.16 6.37 -1.93
CA ALA A 170 -18.16 5.23 -1.01
C ALA A 170 -17.17 5.46 0.14
N LYS A 171 -17.63 5.15 1.35
CA LYS A 171 -16.82 5.32 2.56
C LYS A 171 -15.78 4.21 2.69
N PRO A 172 -14.67 4.43 3.42
CA PRO A 172 -13.65 3.42 3.69
C PRO A 172 -14.20 2.06 4.11
N GLY A 173 -15.16 2.03 5.03
CA GLY A 173 -15.75 0.79 5.51
C GLY A 173 -16.55 0.05 4.46
N GLU A 174 -17.31 0.76 3.62
CA GLU A 174 -18.02 0.17 2.49
C GLU A 174 -17.06 -0.40 1.44
N LYS A 175 -15.93 0.28 1.21
CA LYS A 175 -14.85 -0.22 0.35
C LYS A 175 -14.26 -1.49 0.95
N TYR A 176 -13.86 -1.45 2.22
CA TYR A 176 -13.25 -2.60 2.88
C TYR A 176 -14.18 -3.81 2.90
N ALA A 177 -15.48 -3.63 3.16
CA ALA A 177 -16.44 -4.73 3.13
C ALA A 177 -16.50 -5.41 1.75
N GLN A 178 -16.46 -4.65 0.66
CA GLN A 178 -16.45 -5.19 -0.70
C GLN A 178 -15.10 -5.83 -1.07
N ILE A 179 -13.98 -5.22 -0.67
CA ILE A 179 -12.64 -5.79 -0.84
C ILE A 179 -12.55 -7.13 -0.10
N ASN A 180 -13.01 -7.17 1.14
CA ASN A 180 -13.00 -8.38 1.96
C ASN A 180 -13.87 -9.50 1.36
N GLN A 181 -14.97 -9.17 0.67
CA GLN A 181 -15.74 -10.15 -0.09
C GLN A 181 -14.94 -10.77 -1.23
N VAL A 182 -14.19 -9.96 -1.99
CA VAL A 182 -13.30 -10.46 -3.06
C VAL A 182 -12.18 -11.32 -2.47
N LEU A 183 -11.53 -10.85 -1.40
CA LEU A 183 -10.49 -11.61 -0.70
C LEU A 183 -11.03 -12.93 -0.17
N THR A 184 -12.23 -12.95 0.43
CA THR A 184 -12.87 -14.17 0.94
C THR A 184 -13.13 -15.15 -0.19
N ARG A 185 -13.63 -14.66 -1.33
CA ARG A 185 -13.87 -15.49 -2.51
C ARG A 185 -12.57 -16.10 -3.04
N LEU A 186 -11.51 -15.29 -3.17
CA LEU A 186 -10.18 -15.76 -3.59
C LEU A 186 -9.60 -16.79 -2.62
N ARG A 187 -9.70 -16.52 -1.31
CA ARG A 187 -9.27 -17.44 -0.25
C ARG A 187 -9.95 -18.80 -0.39
N ASP A 188 -11.28 -18.79 -0.53
CA ASP A 188 -12.09 -20.01 -0.62
C ASP A 188 -11.79 -20.78 -1.92
N ASP A 189 -11.75 -20.10 -3.06
CA ASP A 189 -11.50 -20.73 -4.37
C ASP A 189 -10.05 -21.20 -4.55
N LEU A 190 -9.08 -20.59 -3.86
CA LEU A 190 -7.67 -21.03 -3.81
C LEU A 190 -7.40 -22.08 -2.71
N GLU A 191 -8.37 -22.32 -1.83
CA GLU A 191 -8.25 -23.23 -0.68
C GLU A 191 -7.03 -22.91 0.22
N ILE A 192 -6.86 -21.64 0.56
CA ILE A 192 -5.81 -21.13 1.46
C ILE A 192 -6.39 -20.27 2.57
N ASP A 193 -5.58 -19.83 3.53
CA ASP A 193 -5.98 -18.83 4.53
C ASP A 193 -5.61 -17.40 4.09
N PHE A 194 -6.12 -16.38 4.81
CA PHE A 194 -5.86 -14.97 4.47
C PHE A 194 -4.41 -14.52 4.66
N TRP A 195 -3.66 -15.13 5.59
CA TRP A 195 -2.24 -14.83 5.76
C TRP A 195 -1.43 -15.35 4.57
N THR A 196 -1.74 -16.57 4.13
CA THR A 196 -1.15 -17.17 2.95
C THR A 196 -1.49 -16.36 1.69
N LEU A 197 -2.72 -15.83 1.60
CA LEU A 197 -3.13 -14.94 0.52
C LEU A 197 -2.34 -13.62 0.53
N ASP A 198 -2.13 -13.00 1.71
CA ASP A 198 -1.33 -11.77 1.82
C ASP A 198 0.13 -12.01 1.40
N ASN A 199 0.74 -13.12 1.87
CA ASN A 199 2.09 -13.50 1.43
C ASN A 199 2.21 -13.80 -0.07
N LEU A 200 1.15 -14.34 -0.69
CA LEU A 200 1.15 -14.56 -2.13
C LEU A 200 1.27 -13.24 -2.91
N TRP A 201 0.68 -12.15 -2.41
CA TRP A 201 0.84 -10.82 -3.01
C TRP A 201 2.28 -10.33 -2.94
N TRP A 202 2.92 -10.46 -1.77
CA TRP A 202 4.31 -10.08 -1.59
C TRP A 202 5.26 -10.94 -2.43
N TRP A 203 5.04 -12.26 -2.47
CA TRP A 203 5.84 -13.14 -3.30
C TRP A 203 5.70 -12.81 -4.80
N LEU A 204 4.49 -12.48 -5.26
CA LEU A 204 4.28 -11.98 -6.63
C LEU A 204 5.04 -10.68 -6.88
N ASP A 205 5.01 -9.76 -5.92
CA ASP A 205 5.68 -8.46 -6.00
C ASP A 205 7.21 -8.57 -6.05
N GLU A 206 7.79 -9.50 -5.31
CA GLU A 206 9.23 -9.76 -5.28
C GLU A 206 9.73 -10.46 -6.55
N ASN A 207 8.87 -11.29 -7.15
CA ASN A 207 9.19 -12.08 -8.34
C ASN A 207 8.74 -11.41 -9.65
N GLU A 208 8.42 -10.11 -9.65
CA GLU A 208 8.09 -9.39 -10.89
C GLU A 208 9.32 -9.24 -11.81
N PRO A 209 9.17 -9.46 -13.14
CA PRO A 209 10.28 -9.34 -14.09
C PRO A 209 10.95 -7.96 -14.08
N GLU A 210 10.18 -6.87 -13.94
CA GLU A 210 10.72 -5.49 -13.88
C GLU A 210 11.67 -5.32 -12.67
N LYS A 211 11.36 -5.95 -11.53
CA LYS A 211 12.27 -5.98 -10.38
C LYS A 211 13.44 -6.93 -10.61
N ALA A 212 13.23 -8.09 -11.23
CA ALA A 212 14.30 -9.04 -11.53
C ALA A 212 15.35 -8.46 -12.52
N GLU A 213 14.93 -7.69 -13.52
CA GLU A 213 15.82 -6.95 -14.43
C GLU A 213 16.55 -5.82 -13.69
N LYS A 214 15.88 -5.14 -12.74
CA LYS A 214 16.52 -4.21 -11.81
C LYS A 214 17.61 -4.91 -10.98
N TYR A 215 17.35 -6.09 -10.41
CA TYR A 215 18.35 -6.86 -9.65
C TYR A 215 19.50 -7.39 -10.51
N THR A 216 19.24 -7.78 -11.76
CA THR A 216 20.26 -8.31 -12.68
C THR A 216 21.17 -7.20 -13.24
N SER A 217 20.63 -6.01 -13.49
CA SER A 217 21.43 -4.82 -13.85
C SER A 217 22.24 -4.28 -12.66
N LEU A 218 21.76 -4.48 -11.43
CA LEU A 218 22.44 -4.12 -10.18
C LEU A 218 23.48 -5.16 -9.71
N SER A 219 23.45 -6.40 -10.21
CA SER A 219 24.40 -7.44 -9.79
C SER A 219 25.81 -7.28 -10.40
N MET A 220 26.00 -6.32 -11.32
CA MET A 220 27.32 -5.80 -11.67
C MET A 220 27.76 -4.73 -10.65
N GLY A 221 27.81 -5.13 -9.38
CA GLY A 221 28.43 -4.39 -8.28
C GLY A 221 27.72 -3.12 -7.82
N ASP A 222 26.65 -3.22 -7.03
CA ASP A 222 26.43 -2.30 -5.90
C ASP A 222 25.19 -2.64 -5.04
N ASN A 223 25.41 -3.33 -3.90
CA ASN A 223 24.42 -3.41 -2.82
C ASN A 223 24.16 -2.03 -2.17
N GLN A 224 25.04 -1.03 -2.38
CA GLN A 224 24.85 0.35 -1.93
C GLN A 224 23.83 1.11 -2.81
N SER A 225 23.57 0.64 -4.03
CA SER A 225 22.68 1.28 -5.01
C SER A 225 21.19 1.07 -4.72
N PHE A 226 20.79 0.00 -4.02
CA PHE A 226 19.37 -0.17 -3.63
C PHE A 226 18.99 0.70 -2.41
N GLY A 227 19.88 0.82 -1.42
CA GLY A 227 19.61 1.56 -0.19
C GLY A 227 19.24 3.03 -0.38
N ILE A 228 19.99 3.81 -1.17
CA ILE A 228 19.72 5.26 -1.28
C ILE A 228 18.46 5.58 -2.13
N GLU A 229 17.93 4.69 -2.97
CA GLU A 229 16.66 4.97 -3.69
C GLU A 229 15.48 4.92 -2.71
N ARG A 230 15.37 3.83 -1.94
CA ARG A 230 14.40 3.73 -0.86
C ARG A 230 14.61 4.83 0.19
N HIS A 231 15.86 5.14 0.53
CA HIS A 231 16.13 6.29 1.41
C HIS A 231 15.72 7.63 0.80
N LEU A 232 15.81 7.83 -0.52
CA LEU A 232 15.34 9.06 -1.18
C LEU A 232 13.81 9.14 -1.14
N HIS A 233 13.12 8.03 -1.42
CA HIS A 233 11.67 7.92 -1.30
C HIS A 233 11.22 8.27 0.13
N ASP A 234 11.80 7.58 1.13
CA ASP A 234 11.53 7.81 2.53
C ASP A 234 11.87 9.24 2.96
N PHE A 235 13.01 9.79 2.50
CA PHE A 235 13.42 11.15 2.81
C PHE A 235 12.44 12.18 2.26
N LEU A 236 12.02 12.04 1.00
CA LEU A 236 11.06 12.94 0.36
C LEU A 236 9.69 12.83 1.03
N ARG A 237 9.22 11.63 1.38
CA ARG A 237 7.98 11.43 2.15
C ARG A 237 8.05 12.14 3.50
N ASP A 238 9.08 11.84 4.29
CA ASP A 238 9.20 12.29 5.68
C ASP A 238 9.52 13.79 5.80
N ASN A 239 10.03 14.41 4.73
CA ASN A 239 10.37 15.83 4.68
C ASN A 239 9.58 16.59 3.62
N TRP A 240 8.47 16.04 3.12
CA TRP A 240 7.74 16.57 1.96
C TRP A 240 7.46 18.07 2.09
N ASP A 241 6.83 18.49 3.19
CA ASP A 241 6.47 19.90 3.45
C ASP A 241 7.67 20.86 3.58
N LYS A 242 8.89 20.34 3.70
CA LYS A 242 10.13 21.14 3.73
C LYS A 242 10.77 21.28 2.35
N THR A 243 10.33 20.52 1.36
CA THR A 243 10.86 20.59 -0.01
C THR A 243 10.21 21.75 -0.79
N GLU A 244 10.85 22.20 -1.86
CA GLU A 244 10.24 23.18 -2.77
C GLU A 244 8.94 22.64 -3.39
N LEU A 245 8.92 21.35 -3.77
CA LEU A 245 7.71 20.68 -4.25
C LEU A 245 6.60 20.70 -3.19
N GLY A 246 6.92 20.44 -1.93
CA GLY A 246 5.98 20.49 -0.82
C GLY A 246 5.35 21.85 -0.59
N GLN A 247 5.96 22.95 -1.05
CA GLN A 247 5.36 24.29 -0.93
C GLN A 247 4.18 24.46 -1.89
N GLU A 248 4.20 23.83 -3.06
CA GLU A 248 3.15 23.94 -4.09
C GLU A 248 2.20 22.73 -4.12
N TRP A 249 2.72 21.56 -3.74
CA TRP A 249 2.06 20.27 -3.87
C TRP A 249 1.87 19.62 -2.50
N VAL A 250 0.74 18.94 -2.32
CA VAL A 250 0.47 18.10 -1.15
C VAL A 250 0.40 16.65 -1.62
N LEU A 251 1.07 15.73 -0.92
CA LEU A 251 0.93 14.30 -1.20
C LEU A 251 -0.54 13.92 -1.15
N TYR A 252 -0.97 13.11 -2.11
CA TYR A 252 -2.33 12.64 -2.18
C TYR A 252 -2.65 11.79 -0.93
N SER A 253 -3.86 11.90 -0.43
CA SER A 253 -4.32 11.16 0.74
C SER A 253 -5.74 10.65 0.51
N GLU A 254 -6.05 9.53 1.12
CA GLU A 254 -7.37 8.93 1.15
C GLU A 254 -7.86 8.85 2.61
N PRO A 255 -9.18 8.85 2.87
CA PRO A 255 -9.68 8.76 4.25
C PRO A 255 -9.18 7.53 5.03
N GLU A 256 -8.94 6.43 4.33
CA GLU A 256 -8.37 5.18 4.85
C GLU A 256 -6.84 5.17 4.95
N ASP A 257 -6.15 6.14 4.35
CA ASP A 257 -4.69 6.17 4.22
C ASP A 257 -4.18 7.60 3.98
N GLN A 258 -3.66 8.23 5.03
CA GLN A 258 -3.13 9.59 4.96
C GLN A 258 -1.85 9.70 4.13
N GLU A 259 -1.14 8.59 3.94
CA GLU A 259 0.11 8.52 3.17
C GLU A 259 -0.13 7.90 1.78
N ALA A 260 -1.39 7.78 1.32
CA ALA A 260 -1.75 7.07 0.10
C ALA A 260 -0.91 7.47 -1.14
N GLY A 261 -0.55 8.76 -1.25
CA GLY A 261 0.23 9.29 -2.34
C GLY A 261 1.65 8.74 -2.43
N TYR A 262 2.17 8.11 -1.38
CA TYR A 262 3.46 7.43 -1.39
C TYR A 262 3.30 5.99 -1.90
N GLU A 263 4.05 5.62 -2.94
CA GLU A 263 3.96 4.31 -3.60
C GLU A 263 2.51 3.95 -4.01
N TYR A 264 1.79 4.94 -4.58
CA TYR A 264 0.35 4.83 -4.85
C TYR A 264 0.04 3.66 -5.79
N PRO A 265 -0.77 2.66 -5.36
CA PRO A 265 -1.01 1.44 -6.12
C PRO A 265 -2.00 1.68 -7.26
N THR A 266 -1.58 1.30 -8.49
CA THR A 266 -2.45 1.34 -9.68
C THR A 266 -2.56 -0.04 -10.33
N GLY A 267 -3.48 -0.18 -11.28
CA GLY A 267 -3.57 -1.41 -12.08
C GLY A 267 -2.45 -1.56 -13.13
N VAL A 268 -1.53 -0.60 -13.22
CA VAL A 268 -0.45 -0.53 -14.23
C VAL A 268 0.93 -0.24 -13.61
N GLY A 269 1.09 -0.51 -12.31
CA GLY A 269 2.31 -0.22 -11.53
C GLY A 269 2.05 0.63 -10.29
N ARG A 270 3.11 0.94 -9.54
CA ARG A 270 3.07 1.90 -8.43
C ARG A 270 3.67 3.22 -8.87
N ILE A 271 3.01 4.31 -8.50
CA ILE A 271 3.53 5.66 -8.67
C ILE A 271 4.35 5.99 -7.43
N ASP A 272 5.63 6.38 -7.58
CA ASP A 272 6.49 6.64 -6.42
C ASP A 272 5.91 7.73 -5.51
N LEU A 273 5.56 8.89 -6.07
CA LEU A 273 4.80 9.93 -5.36
C LEU A 273 3.68 10.48 -6.24
N LEU A 274 2.47 10.47 -5.71
CA LEU A 274 1.28 11.09 -6.28
C LEU A 274 0.89 12.28 -5.42
N ALA A 275 0.74 13.44 -6.04
CA ALA A 275 0.43 14.68 -5.33
C ALA A 275 -0.68 15.47 -6.02
N ARG A 276 -1.28 16.38 -5.25
CA ARG A 276 -2.28 17.35 -5.69
C ARG A 276 -1.73 18.75 -5.51
N HIS A 277 -2.00 19.62 -6.47
CA HIS A 277 -1.64 21.03 -6.28
C HIS A 277 -2.49 21.62 -5.16
N ARG A 278 -1.88 22.45 -4.31
CA ARG A 278 -2.57 23.04 -3.14
C ARG A 278 -3.74 23.95 -3.53
N GLU A 279 -3.62 24.64 -4.66
CA GLU A 279 -4.59 25.65 -5.10
C GLU A 279 -5.28 25.38 -6.46
N ARG A 280 -4.74 24.47 -7.27
CA ARG A 280 -5.15 24.30 -8.68
C ARG A 280 -5.72 22.90 -8.86
N PRO A 281 -6.65 22.68 -9.80
CA PRO A 281 -7.19 21.36 -10.11
C PRO A 281 -6.16 20.52 -10.90
N GLU A 282 -5.01 20.25 -10.30
CA GLU A 282 -3.87 19.58 -10.95
C GLU A 282 -3.38 18.40 -10.11
N TRP A 283 -3.07 17.32 -10.81
CA TRP A 283 -2.36 16.15 -10.30
C TRP A 283 -0.90 16.21 -10.73
N LEU A 284 0.01 15.75 -9.87
CA LEU A 284 1.42 15.54 -10.18
C LEU A 284 1.80 14.09 -9.89
N ILE A 285 2.33 13.42 -10.90
CA ILE A 285 2.95 12.10 -10.79
C ILE A 285 4.45 12.31 -10.79
N ILE A 286 5.13 11.80 -9.77
CA ILE A 286 6.57 11.89 -9.63
C ILE A 286 7.14 10.48 -9.72
N GLU A 287 8.08 10.30 -10.64
CA GLU A 287 8.86 9.07 -10.80
C GLU A 287 10.31 9.38 -10.43
N LEU A 288 10.85 8.63 -9.48
CA LEU A 288 12.18 8.83 -8.93
C LEU A 288 13.13 7.81 -9.58
N LYS A 289 14.27 8.30 -10.08
CA LYS A 289 15.30 7.44 -10.69
C LYS A 289 16.68 7.79 -10.14
N ARG A 290 17.22 6.86 -9.36
CA ARG A 290 18.50 7.04 -8.64
C ARG A 290 19.73 6.81 -9.55
N ASN A 291 19.60 5.96 -10.57
CA ASN A 291 20.67 5.63 -11.52
C ASN A 291 20.47 6.32 -12.87
N GLN A 292 21.30 5.94 -13.85
CA GLN A 292 21.17 6.36 -15.22
C GLN A 292 19.73 6.11 -15.71
N SER A 293 19.01 7.20 -15.98
CA SER A 293 17.59 7.16 -16.33
C SER A 293 17.46 7.12 -17.85
N THR A 294 16.84 6.06 -18.37
CA THR A 294 16.59 5.87 -19.81
C THR A 294 15.18 6.36 -20.18
N ASP A 295 14.88 6.31 -21.48
CA ASP A 295 13.59 6.65 -22.09
C ASP A 295 12.42 5.77 -21.61
N GLU A 296 12.69 4.59 -21.05
CA GLU A 296 11.67 3.73 -20.41
C GLU A 296 10.88 4.47 -19.31
N THR A 297 11.55 5.38 -18.59
CA THR A 297 10.95 6.22 -17.54
C THR A 297 9.84 7.11 -18.11
N VAL A 298 10.01 7.62 -19.33
CA VAL A 298 8.97 8.41 -20.01
C VAL A 298 7.74 7.56 -20.24
N GLY A 299 7.93 6.31 -20.71
CA GLY A 299 6.84 5.35 -20.89
C GLY A 299 6.08 5.08 -19.59
N GLN A 300 6.79 4.92 -18.46
CA GLN A 300 6.20 4.72 -17.13
C GLN A 300 5.35 5.93 -16.71
N VAL A 301 5.90 7.15 -16.76
CA VAL A 301 5.17 8.36 -16.39
C VAL A 301 3.94 8.57 -17.28
N LEU A 302 4.06 8.38 -18.59
CA LEU A 302 2.93 8.51 -19.52
C LEU A 302 1.83 7.47 -19.25
N ARG A 303 2.21 6.24 -18.90
CA ARG A 303 1.29 5.17 -18.49
C ARG A 303 0.51 5.58 -17.25
N TYR A 304 1.18 6.14 -16.24
CA TYR A 304 0.55 6.64 -15.02
C TYR A 304 -0.34 7.85 -15.27
N ILE A 305 0.09 8.82 -16.09
CA ILE A 305 -0.75 9.96 -16.50
C ILE A 305 -2.06 9.46 -17.12
N GLY A 306 -1.97 8.50 -18.04
CA GLY A 306 -3.13 7.89 -18.68
C GLY A 306 -4.06 7.18 -17.69
N TRP A 307 -3.49 6.50 -16.69
CA TRP A 307 -4.27 5.82 -15.65
C TRP A 307 -4.97 6.82 -14.72
N ILE A 308 -4.28 7.84 -14.22
CA ILE A 308 -4.85 8.88 -13.36
C ILE A 308 -5.98 9.63 -14.08
N LYS A 309 -5.77 10.01 -15.35
CA LYS A 309 -6.79 10.66 -16.18
C LYS A 309 -8.09 9.87 -16.32
N ARG A 310 -8.00 8.53 -16.30
CA ARG A 310 -9.17 7.64 -16.50
C ARG A 310 -9.88 7.25 -15.21
N ASN A 311 -9.14 7.20 -14.10
CA ASN A 311 -9.63 6.60 -12.86
C ASN A 311 -9.87 7.61 -11.74
N LEU A 312 -9.05 8.66 -11.62
CA LEU A 312 -9.10 9.61 -10.50
C LEU A 312 -9.44 11.03 -10.93
N ALA A 313 -8.85 11.51 -12.03
CA ALA A 313 -8.99 12.89 -12.44
C ALA A 313 -10.39 13.20 -12.98
N GLN A 314 -10.92 14.37 -12.61
CA GLN A 314 -12.12 14.93 -13.25
C GLN A 314 -11.78 15.54 -14.61
N LYS A 315 -12.81 15.78 -15.45
CA LYS A 315 -12.62 16.20 -16.85
C LYS A 315 -11.84 17.51 -17.01
N ASP A 316 -11.92 18.39 -16.03
CA ASP A 316 -11.28 19.70 -15.97
C ASP A 316 -9.95 19.70 -15.21
N GLU A 317 -9.56 18.57 -14.63
CA GLU A 317 -8.30 18.45 -13.91
C GLU A 317 -7.15 18.13 -14.86
N LYS A 318 -6.02 18.82 -14.67
CA LYS A 318 -4.78 18.51 -15.38
C LYS A 318 -4.01 17.41 -14.66
N VAL A 319 -3.25 16.64 -15.41
CA VAL A 319 -2.37 15.61 -14.86
C VAL A 319 -0.99 15.79 -15.47
N LYS A 320 -0.02 16.08 -14.60
CA LYS A 320 1.38 16.36 -14.94
C LYS A 320 2.27 15.21 -14.51
N GLY A 321 3.42 15.09 -15.17
CA GLY A 321 4.51 14.21 -14.80
C GLY A 321 5.74 14.99 -14.37
N LEU A 322 6.50 14.43 -13.45
CA LEU A 322 7.82 14.90 -13.04
C LEU A 322 8.74 13.69 -12.90
N ILE A 323 9.84 13.69 -13.64
CA ILE A 323 10.92 12.72 -13.46
C ILE A 323 11.98 13.39 -12.61
N ILE A 324 12.40 12.74 -11.52
CA ILE A 324 13.53 13.21 -10.71
C ILE A 324 14.66 12.20 -10.83
N ALA A 325 15.74 12.58 -11.52
CA ALA A 325 16.84 11.69 -11.88
C ALA A 325 18.19 12.18 -11.30
N HIS A 326 19.11 11.28 -10.98
CA HIS A 326 20.49 11.69 -10.63
C HIS A 326 21.31 12.05 -11.87
N ASP A 327 21.23 11.18 -12.88
CA ASP A 327 22.02 11.27 -14.12
C ASP A 327 21.14 10.93 -15.33
N PRO A 328 20.43 11.93 -15.89
CA PRO A 328 19.57 11.72 -17.05
C PRO A 328 20.39 11.43 -18.32
N THR A 329 19.98 10.43 -19.10
CA THR A 329 20.63 10.11 -20.39
C THR A 329 20.19 11.02 -21.52
N ASP A 330 21.00 11.12 -22.57
CA ASP A 330 20.58 11.72 -23.84
C ASP A 330 19.31 11.06 -24.40
N ALA A 331 19.16 9.74 -24.25
CA ALA A 331 17.96 9.02 -24.68
C ALA A 331 16.69 9.52 -23.95
N LEU A 332 16.76 9.69 -22.63
CA LEU A 332 15.69 10.29 -21.84
C LEU A 332 15.40 11.74 -22.30
N LEU A 333 16.43 12.55 -22.52
CA LEU A 333 16.27 13.93 -22.98
C LEU A 333 15.60 14.01 -24.36
N TYR A 334 16.04 13.20 -25.32
CA TYR A 334 15.41 13.13 -26.65
C TYR A 334 13.97 12.62 -26.58
N ALA A 335 13.67 11.65 -25.72
CA ALA A 335 12.30 11.17 -25.53
C ALA A 335 11.39 12.25 -24.95
N LEU A 336 11.87 13.04 -23.98
CA LEU A 336 11.14 14.17 -23.40
C LEU A 336 10.92 15.30 -24.41
N ASP A 337 11.92 15.64 -25.22
CA ASP A 337 11.81 16.66 -26.27
C ASP A 337 10.71 16.31 -27.28
N ALA A 338 10.61 15.04 -27.66
CA ALA A 338 9.56 14.55 -28.56
C ALA A 338 8.13 14.68 -27.99
N ILE A 339 7.99 14.81 -26.66
CA ILE A 339 6.72 14.98 -25.96
C ILE A 339 6.61 16.34 -25.25
N ALA A 340 7.36 17.36 -25.67
CA ALA A 340 7.41 18.67 -24.98
C ALA A 340 6.05 19.38 -24.83
N GLU A 341 5.06 19.01 -25.65
CA GLU A 341 3.68 19.50 -25.56
C GLU A 341 2.87 18.85 -24.42
N LEU A 342 3.40 17.77 -23.81
CA LEU A 342 2.86 17.16 -22.60
C LEU A 342 3.53 17.80 -21.38
N ASP A 343 2.75 18.06 -20.33
CA ASP A 343 3.24 18.58 -19.05
C ASP A 343 4.07 17.52 -18.28
N VAL A 344 5.22 17.11 -18.83
CA VAL A 344 6.18 16.19 -18.20
C VAL A 344 7.52 16.90 -18.04
N GLU A 345 7.92 17.14 -16.81
CA GLU A 345 9.16 17.83 -16.46
C GLU A 345 10.25 16.86 -16.01
N LEU A 346 11.51 17.30 -16.09
CA LEU A 346 12.68 16.59 -15.59
C LEU A 346 13.44 17.48 -14.60
N GLN A 347 13.69 16.96 -13.41
CA GLN A 347 14.55 17.57 -12.41
C GLN A 347 15.73 16.66 -12.12
N ARG A 348 16.88 17.27 -11.84
CA ARG A 348 18.05 16.56 -11.33
C ARG A 348 18.08 16.67 -9.82
N TYR A 349 18.34 15.56 -9.13
CA TYR A 349 18.66 15.61 -7.70
C TYR A 349 20.15 15.36 -7.44
N GLU A 350 20.68 16.04 -6.43
CA GLU A 350 22.07 15.94 -5.99
C GLU A 350 22.12 15.77 -4.46
N VAL A 351 23.02 14.90 -3.98
CA VAL A 351 23.24 14.68 -2.54
C VAL A 351 24.59 15.27 -2.17
N GLU A 352 24.59 16.29 -1.30
CA GLU A 352 25.82 16.92 -0.80
C GLU A 352 26.09 16.48 0.65
N PHE A 353 27.22 15.80 0.88
CA PHE A 353 27.68 15.45 2.22
C PHE A 353 28.96 16.23 2.56
N LYS A 354 28.94 16.98 3.66
CA LYS A 354 30.06 17.80 4.13
C LYS A 354 30.39 17.46 5.59
N LEU A 355 31.66 17.17 5.86
CA LEU A 355 32.20 17.08 7.21
C LEU A 355 33.00 18.34 7.51
N ASN A 356 32.68 19.00 8.63
CA ASN A 356 33.42 20.16 9.11
C ASN A 356 34.18 19.77 10.37
N THR A 357 35.46 20.13 10.44
CA THR A 357 36.27 19.94 11.65
C THR A 357 35.78 20.86 12.74
N VAL A 358 35.48 20.31 13.92
CA VAL A 358 35.20 21.09 15.14
C VAL A 358 36.50 21.16 15.93
N ALA A 359 37.06 22.37 16.09
CA ALA A 359 38.16 22.58 17.02
C ALA A 359 37.61 22.62 18.45
N LEU A 360 38.27 21.93 19.38
CA LEU A 360 38.00 22.07 20.80
C LEU A 360 38.81 23.27 21.29
N ASP A 361 38.13 24.35 21.66
CA ASP A 361 38.75 25.42 22.44
C ASP A 361 39.12 24.81 23.80
N MET A 362 40.42 24.54 23.98
CA MET A 362 40.98 24.26 25.30
C MET A 362 41.50 25.58 25.85
N ASP A 363 40.78 26.13 26.84
CA ASP A 363 41.19 27.30 27.63
C ASP A 363 42.53 27.11 28.34
#